data_AF-A0A2D8NB66-F1
#
_entry.id   AF-A0A2D8NB66-F1
#
_cell.length_a   1.000
_cell.length_b   1.000
_cell.length_c   1.000
_cell.angle_alpha   90.00
_cell.angle_beta   90.00
_cell.angle_gamma   90.00
#
_symmetry.space_group_name_H-M   'P 1'
#
loop_
_entity.id
_entity.type
_entity.pdbx_description
1 polymer ?
#
loop_
_entity_poly.entity_id
_entity_poly.type
_entity_poly.pdbx_seq_one_letter_code
_entity_poly.pdbx_strand_id
1 'polypeptide(L)'
;MPNIIKILNPDFIFYLSGVDILKTDKLGRLSLSIEGCKKRDSIILNLCKTFNIPLQISMGGGYSKNIEDIINAHCNTFRLAKEIYF
;
A
#
# COMPACT_ATOMS: atom_id res chain seq x y z
N MET A 1 -13.86 2.93 -0.52
CA MET A 1 -12.96 4.09 -0.28
C MET A 1 -13.20 5.32 -1.15
N PRO A 2 -13.61 5.27 -2.44
CA PRO A 2 -13.77 6.50 -3.25
C PRO A 2 -14.69 7.54 -2.61
N ASN A 3 -15.75 7.07 -1.95
CA ASN A 3 -16.73 7.93 -1.31
C ASN A 3 -16.15 8.72 -0.13
N ILE A 4 -15.16 8.18 0.60
CA ILE A 4 -14.63 8.87 1.79
C ILE A 4 -13.78 10.08 1.40
N ILE A 5 -13.05 10.00 0.28
CA ILE A 5 -12.30 11.13 -0.25
C ILE A 5 -13.24 12.25 -0.69
N LYS A 6 -14.35 11.91 -1.33
CA LYS A 6 -15.36 12.92 -1.73
C LYS A 6 -16.02 13.60 -0.53
N ILE A 7 -16.25 12.86 0.56
CA ILE A 7 -16.89 13.37 1.77
C ILE A 7 -15.92 14.23 2.59
N LEU A 8 -14.69 13.76 2.79
CA LEU A 8 -13.71 14.43 3.64
C LEU A 8 -12.90 15.50 2.92
N ASN A 9 -12.81 15.42 1.58
CA ASN A 9 -12.01 16.30 0.73
C ASN A 9 -10.62 16.63 1.30
N PRO A 10 -9.77 15.62 1.56
CA PRO A 10 -8.50 15.83 2.24
C PRO A 10 -7.48 16.52 1.33
N ASP A 11 -6.76 17.48 1.88
CA ASP A 11 -5.66 18.16 1.19
C ASP A 11 -4.35 17.33 1.15
N PHE A 12 -4.26 16.29 1.98
CA PHE A 12 -3.08 15.43 2.09
C PHE A 12 -3.45 14.07 2.68
N ILE A 13 -2.77 13.00 2.24
CA ILE A 13 -2.96 11.64 2.78
C ILE A 13 -1.63 11.06 3.28
N PHE A 14 -1.67 10.47 4.48
CA PHE A 14 -0.65 9.58 5.01
C PHE A 14 -1.10 8.14 4.81
N TYR A 15 -0.33 7.35 4.08
CA TYR A 15 -0.62 5.95 3.83
C TYR A 15 0.42 5.05 4.50
N LEU A 16 -0.02 4.23 5.45
CA LEU A 16 0.81 3.23 6.09
C LEU A 16 0.74 1.92 5.30
N SER A 17 1.74 1.67 4.45
CA SER A 17 1.80 0.52 3.55
C SER A 17 2.40 -0.72 4.24
N GLY A 18 1.69 -1.26 5.24
CA GLY A 18 2.07 -2.51 5.91
C GLY A 18 1.95 -3.71 4.98
N VAL A 19 2.88 -4.66 5.10
CA VAL A 19 2.90 -5.94 4.36
C VAL A 19 2.57 -7.13 5.27
N ASP A 20 2.20 -6.85 6.51
CA ASP A 20 1.72 -7.83 7.50
C ASP A 20 0.40 -8.52 7.10
N ILE A 21 -0.22 -8.12 6.00
CA ILE A 21 -1.41 -8.75 5.43
C ILE A 21 -1.11 -9.98 4.57
N LEU A 22 0.17 -10.26 4.29
CA LEU A 22 0.61 -11.38 3.46
C LEU A 22 0.33 -12.73 4.16
N LYS A 23 0.13 -13.78 3.36
CA LYS A 23 -0.01 -15.16 3.83
C LYS A 23 1.18 -15.67 4.63
N THR A 24 2.37 -15.14 4.36
CA THR A 24 3.60 -15.57 5.06
C THR A 24 3.84 -14.82 6.36
N ASP A 25 3.01 -13.81 6.67
CA ASP A 25 3.12 -13.04 7.90
C ASP A 25 2.67 -13.85 9.13
N LYS A 26 3.33 -13.64 10.26
CA LYS A 26 3.02 -14.35 11.52
C LYS A 26 1.94 -13.69 12.36
N LEU A 27 1.81 -12.36 12.26
CA LEU A 27 0.96 -11.55 13.12
C LEU A 27 -0.36 -11.21 12.43
N GLY A 28 -0.33 -10.98 11.11
CA GLY A 28 -1.53 -10.72 10.33
C GLY A 28 -2.37 -11.96 10.04
N ARG A 29 -3.63 -11.73 9.68
CA ARG A 29 -4.65 -12.79 9.49
C ARG A 29 -5.42 -12.70 8.17
N LEU A 30 -4.93 -11.91 7.21
CA LEU A 30 -5.63 -11.67 5.94
C LEU A 30 -5.22 -12.62 4.81
N SER A 31 -4.06 -13.26 4.92
CA SER A 31 -3.59 -14.29 3.98
C SER A 31 -3.51 -13.87 2.51
N LEU A 32 -3.13 -12.61 2.23
CA LEU A 32 -3.00 -12.15 0.85
C LEU A 32 -1.73 -12.69 0.16
N SER A 33 -1.80 -12.78 -1.16
CA SER A 33 -0.60 -12.94 -2.00
C SER A 33 0.15 -11.61 -2.13
N ILE A 34 1.41 -11.67 -2.59
CA ILE A 34 2.21 -10.48 -2.93
C ILE A 34 1.48 -9.63 -3.97
N GLU A 35 0.89 -10.25 -5.00
CA GLU A 35 0.09 -9.53 -6.00
C GLU A 35 -1.18 -8.90 -5.41
N GLY A 36 -1.81 -9.55 -4.42
CA GLY A 36 -2.94 -8.98 -3.69
C GLY A 36 -2.53 -7.73 -2.90
N CYS A 37 -1.38 -7.77 -2.24
CA CYS A 37 -0.78 -6.62 -1.55
C CYS A 37 -0.46 -5.48 -2.53
N LYS A 38 0.20 -5.79 -3.66
CA LYS A 38 0.50 -4.83 -4.72
C LYS A 38 -0.77 -4.19 -5.31
N LYS A 39 -1.83 -4.98 -5.51
CA LYS A 39 -3.12 -4.49 -6.01
C LYS A 39 -3.78 -3.52 -5.03
N ARG A 40 -3.70 -3.78 -3.72
CA ARG A 40 -4.14 -2.82 -2.69
C ARG A 40 -3.40 -1.49 -2.85
N ASP A 41 -2.08 -1.52 -2.95
CA ASP A 41 -1.27 -0.31 -3.09
C ASP A 41 -1.64 0.46 -4.37
N SER A 42 -1.86 -0.25 -5.47
CA SER A 42 -2.33 0.33 -6.74
C SER A 42 -3.63 1.11 -6.60
N ILE A 43 -4.60 0.56 -5.85
CA ILE A 43 -5.88 1.21 -5.62
C ILE A 43 -5.67 2.53 -4.88
N ILE A 44 -4.84 2.57 -3.84
CA ILE A 44 -4.58 3.79 -3.06
C ILE A 44 -3.83 4.83 -3.89
N LEU A 45 -2.77 4.42 -4.59
CA LEU A 45 -1.93 5.31 -5.39
C LEU A 45 -2.72 5.95 -6.54
N ASN A 46 -3.47 5.15 -7.30
CA ASN A 46 -4.31 5.66 -8.37
C ASN A 46 -5.41 6.57 -7.84
N LEU A 47 -6.03 6.21 -6.71
CA LEU A 47 -7.06 7.03 -6.11
C LEU A 47 -6.50 8.43 -5.73
N CYS A 48 -5.34 8.50 -5.06
CA CYS A 48 -4.72 9.79 -4.74
C CYS A 48 -4.33 10.57 -6.01
N LYS A 49 -3.80 9.88 -7.03
CA LYS A 49 -3.45 10.50 -8.32
C LYS A 49 -4.67 11.07 -9.04
N THR A 50 -5.78 10.32 -9.11
CA THR A 50 -7.03 10.73 -9.76
C THR A 50 -7.62 11.98 -9.12
N PHE A 51 -7.58 12.07 -7.79
CA PHE A 51 -8.08 13.24 -7.06
C PHE A 51 -7.02 14.34 -6.87
N ASN A 52 -5.82 14.17 -7.43
CA ASN A 52 -4.69 15.08 -7.30
C ASN A 52 -4.34 15.42 -5.82
N ILE A 53 -4.38 14.41 -4.95
CA ILE A 53 -4.11 14.57 -3.52
C ILE A 53 -2.65 14.17 -3.25
N PRO A 54 -1.84 15.07 -2.67
CA PRO A 54 -0.49 14.74 -2.21
C PRO A 54 -0.50 13.57 -1.23
N LEU A 55 0.45 12.65 -1.42
CA LEU A 55 0.52 11.40 -0.69
C LEU A 55 1.93 11.20 -0.10
N GLN A 56 1.99 10.90 1.20
CA GLN A 56 3.17 10.34 1.84
C GLN A 56 2.92 8.86 2.16
N ILE A 57 3.90 8.02 1.82
CA ILE A 57 3.85 6.59 2.09
C ILE A 57 4.86 6.26 3.18
N SER A 58 4.37 5.77 4.31
CA SER A 58 5.18 5.22 5.39
C SER A 58 5.16 3.70 5.33
N MET A 59 6.30 3.07 5.52
CA MET A 59 6.35 1.61 5.70
C MET A 59 5.57 1.24 6.97
N GLY A 60 4.72 0.21 6.87
CA GLY A 60 4.01 -0.37 8.01
C GLY A 60 4.65 -1.66 8.53
N GLY A 61 3.85 -2.50 9.17
CA GLY A 61 4.29 -3.81 9.68
C GLY A 61 4.70 -4.78 8.58
N GLY A 62 5.43 -5.82 8.97
CA GLY A 62 5.91 -6.91 8.11
C GLY A 62 6.77 -7.87 8.92
N TYR A 63 6.25 -9.07 9.16
CA TYR A 63 6.76 -10.03 10.16
C TYR A 63 6.82 -11.46 9.61
N SER A 64 6.85 -11.62 8.30
CA SER A 64 7.06 -12.91 7.64
C SER A 64 8.39 -13.56 8.08
N LYS A 65 8.42 -14.89 8.12
CA LYS A 65 9.67 -15.64 8.41
C LYS A 65 10.74 -15.39 7.35
N ASN A 66 10.32 -15.27 6.09
CA ASN A 66 11.21 -14.98 4.98
C ASN A 66 11.30 -13.47 4.79
N ILE A 67 12.49 -12.91 5.00
CA ILE A 67 12.75 -11.47 4.83
C ILE A 67 12.57 -11.01 3.38
N GLU A 68 12.80 -11.92 2.42
CA GLU A 68 12.65 -11.62 1.00
C GLU A 68 11.20 -11.25 0.64
N ASP A 69 10.21 -11.91 1.26
CA ASP A 69 8.79 -11.57 1.05
C ASP A 69 8.49 -10.14 1.51
N ILE A 70 9.05 -9.74 2.65
CA ILE A 70 8.87 -8.40 3.24
C ILE A 70 9.49 -7.35 2.33
N ILE A 71 10.74 -7.57 1.92
CA ILE A 71 11.47 -6.65 1.02
C ILE A 71 10.73 -6.52 -0.31
N ASN A 72 10.37 -7.65 -0.93
CA ASN A 72 9.69 -7.64 -2.22
C ASN A 72 8.36 -6.89 -2.17
N ALA A 73 7.56 -7.10 -1.12
CA ALA A 73 6.29 -6.42 -0.96
C ALA A 73 6.44 -4.90 -0.77
N HIS A 74 7.36 -4.44 0.09
CA HIS A 74 7.62 -3.00 0.25
C HIS A 74 8.23 -2.36 -1.01
N CYS A 75 9.16 -3.05 -1.68
CA CYS A 75 9.72 -2.57 -2.93
C CYS A 75 8.67 -2.45 -4.03
N ASN A 76 7.65 -3.33 -4.04
CA ASN A 76 6.55 -3.22 -4.99
C ASN A 76 5.74 -1.94 -4.79
N THR A 77 5.49 -1.51 -3.55
CA THR A 77 4.85 -0.21 -3.27
C THR A 77 5.66 0.94 -3.89
N PHE A 78 6.98 0.94 -3.70
CA PHE A 78 7.87 1.96 -4.27
C PHE A 78 7.89 1.95 -5.80
N ARG A 79 8.08 0.78 -6.42
CA ARG A 79 8.10 0.63 -7.89
C ARG A 79 6.80 1.13 -8.51
N LEU A 80 5.68 0.81 -7.88
CA LEU A 80 4.36 1.22 -8.33
C LEU A 80 4.13 2.72 -8.17
N ALA A 81 4.58 3.31 -7.06
CA ALA A 81 4.55 4.76 -6.89
C ALA A 81 5.41 5.46 -7.95
N LYS A 82 6.58 4.91 -8.28
CA LYS A 82 7.41 5.41 -9.38
C LYS A 82 6.66 5.37 -10.71
N GLU A 83 6.09 4.23 -11.08
CA GLU A 83 5.33 4.02 -12.32
C GLU A 83 4.11 4.96 -12.47
N ILE A 84 3.38 5.24 -11.39
CA ILE A 84 2.15 6.04 -11.45
C ILE A 84 2.43 7.55 -11.43
N TYR A 85 3.54 7.99 -10.83
CA TYR A 85 3.81 9.41 -10.60
C TYR A 85 4.91 10.00 -11.49
N PHE A 86 5.77 9.18 -12.12
CA PHE A 86 6.92 9.62 -12.91
C PHE A 86 7.06 8.84 -14.22
#